data_AF-A0A3S9HK36-F1
#
_entry.id   AF-A0A3S9HK36-F1
#
_cell.length_a   1.000
_cell.length_b   1.000
_cell.length_c   1.000
_cell.angle_alpha   90.00
_cell.angle_beta   90.00
_cell.angle_gamma   90.00
#
_symmetry.space_group_name_H-M   'P 1'
#
loop_
_entity.id
_entity.type
_entity.pdbx_description
1 polymer ?
#
loop_
_entity_poly.entity_id
_entity_poly.type
_entity_poly.pdbx_seq_one_letter_code
_entity_poly.pdbx_strand_id
1 'polypeptide(L)'
;MSIISKTCTAVLLSSLSILLTGCVAPEAQIGLSDLSARPAEKALLAGIRSYEEAQYAEAEKSLSASLAAGFTVPKDAALAHKYLAFIYCTSSRLEECKRAFTAARAVDPSFVLSKKEVGHPQWGPVYKQTLGN
;
A
#
# COMPACT_ATOMS: atom_id res chain seq x y z
N MET A 1 -29.90 -77.13 -9.04
CA MET A 1 -30.06 -76.20 -10.17
C MET A 1 -28.69 -75.57 -10.41
N SER A 2 -27.92 -76.00 -11.42
CA SER A 2 -28.00 -75.53 -12.83
C SER A 2 -27.85 -74.01 -12.92
N ILE A 3 -26.96 -73.37 -13.69
CA ILE A 3 -26.24 -73.73 -14.93
C ILE A 3 -25.29 -72.52 -15.24
N ILE A 4 -24.05 -72.79 -15.70
CA ILE A 4 -23.31 -72.15 -16.84
C ILE A 4 -23.32 -70.59 -16.91
N SER A 5 -22.20 -69.85 -16.99
CA SER A 5 -21.31 -69.86 -18.16
C SER A 5 -19.99 -69.12 -17.96
N LYS A 6 -19.00 -69.63 -18.70
CA LYS A 6 -17.65 -69.15 -18.94
C LYS A 6 -17.61 -67.83 -19.75
N THR A 7 -16.53 -67.09 -19.46
CA THR A 7 -15.72 -66.22 -20.36
C THR A 7 -16.36 -65.02 -21.04
N CYS A 8 -15.75 -63.84 -20.84
CA CYS A 8 -15.41 -62.97 -21.96
C CYS A 8 -14.08 -62.27 -21.69
N THR A 9 -13.10 -62.62 -22.51
CA THR A 9 -11.77 -62.05 -22.60
C THR A 9 -11.83 -60.63 -23.15
N ALA A 10 -10.93 -59.78 -22.66
CA ALA A 10 -10.30 -58.66 -23.36
C ALA A 10 -11.20 -57.59 -23.99
N VAL A 11 -11.25 -56.41 -23.35
CA VAL A 11 -11.05 -55.14 -24.08
C VAL A 11 -10.19 -54.21 -23.23
N LEU A 12 -8.99 -53.93 -23.74
CA LEU A 12 -8.12 -52.82 -23.38
C LEU A 12 -8.88 -51.50 -23.53
N LEU A 13 -9.05 -50.74 -22.44
CA LEU A 13 -9.17 -49.28 -22.54
C LEU A 13 -8.37 -48.65 -21.41
N SER A 14 -7.16 -48.26 -21.75
CA SER A 14 -6.29 -47.39 -20.98
C SER A 14 -6.95 -46.02 -20.81
N SER A 15 -7.69 -45.83 -19.71
CA SER A 15 -8.09 -44.50 -19.26
C SER A 15 -6.89 -43.84 -18.58
N LEU A 16 -6.05 -43.22 -19.40
CA LEU A 16 -4.93 -42.37 -18.99
C LEU A 16 -5.50 -41.11 -18.31
N SER A 17 -5.59 -41.15 -16.98
CA SER A 17 -5.90 -39.96 -16.18
C SER A 17 -4.79 -38.93 -16.36
N ILE A 18 -5.09 -37.88 -17.12
CA ILE A 18 -4.23 -36.70 -17.27
C ILE A 18 -4.19 -36.01 -15.90
N LEU A 19 -3.07 -36.17 -15.19
CA LEU A 19 -2.75 -35.38 -14.02
C LEU A 19 -2.49 -33.95 -14.50
N LEU A 20 -3.45 -33.03 -14.31
CA LEU A 20 -3.17 -31.61 -14.39
C LEU A 20 -2.24 -31.25 -13.23
N THR A 21 -0.93 -31.24 -13.49
CA THR A 21 0.05 -30.66 -12.59
C THR A 21 -0.08 -29.13 -12.66
N GLY A 22 -1.00 -28.58 -11.88
CA GLY A 22 -1.05 -27.14 -11.64
C GLY A 22 0.14 -26.74 -10.78
N CYS A 23 1.04 -25.92 -11.31
CA CYS A 23 2.03 -25.23 -10.49
C CYS A 23 1.30 -24.19 -9.64
N VAL A 24 1.03 -24.50 -8.37
CA VAL A 24 0.67 -23.46 -7.40
C VAL A 24 1.95 -22.68 -7.12
N ALA A 25 2.00 -21.41 -7.53
CA ALA A 25 3.04 -20.51 -7.05
C ALA A 25 2.74 -20.26 -5.57
N PRO A 26 3.73 -20.30 -4.66
CA PRO A 26 3.48 -19.91 -3.29
C PRO A 26 3.13 -18.42 -3.27
N GLU A 27 1.86 -18.08 -3.02
CA GLU A 27 1.50 -16.72 -2.61
C GLU A 27 2.43 -16.34 -1.45
N ALA A 28 3.16 -15.23 -1.61
CA ALA A 28 3.97 -14.68 -0.55
C ALA A 28 3.06 -14.34 0.64
N GLN A 29 2.95 -15.26 1.60
CA GLN A 29 2.20 -15.04 2.83
C GLN A 29 2.93 -13.96 3.61
N ILE A 30 2.39 -12.74 3.62
CA ILE A 30 2.85 -11.63 4.45
C ILE A 30 2.74 -12.08 5.91
N GLY A 31 3.85 -12.57 6.46
CA GLY A 31 3.92 -13.07 7.82
C GLY A 31 4.02 -11.92 8.83
N LEU A 32 3.66 -12.19 10.08
CA LEU A 32 3.81 -11.24 11.19
C LEU A 32 5.25 -10.71 11.32
N SER A 33 6.23 -11.51 10.91
CA SER A 33 7.65 -11.17 10.86
C SER A 33 7.99 -10.10 9.81
N ASP A 34 7.31 -10.05 8.66
CA ASP A 34 7.54 -9.03 7.61
C ASP A 34 6.97 -7.67 8.04
N LEU A 35 5.83 -7.66 8.74
CA LEU A 35 5.29 -6.45 9.36
C LEU A 35 6.14 -5.93 10.51
N SER A 36 6.84 -6.82 11.22
CA SER A 36 7.79 -6.45 12.27
C SER A 36 9.07 -5.87 11.69
N ALA A 37 9.46 -6.32 10.49
CA ALA A 37 10.63 -5.82 9.77
C ALA A 37 10.42 -4.43 9.15
N ARG A 38 9.17 -3.96 9.04
CA ARG A 38 8.78 -2.71 8.36
C ARG A 38 7.92 -1.80 9.23
N PRO A 39 8.47 -1.30 10.36
CA PRO A 39 7.70 -0.50 11.31
C PRO A 39 7.24 0.84 10.72
N ALA A 40 8.03 1.45 9.83
CA ALA A 40 7.67 2.70 9.17
C ALA A 40 6.47 2.53 8.25
N GLU A 41 6.49 1.51 7.38
CA GLU A 41 5.42 1.22 6.43
C GLU A 41 4.13 0.82 7.18
N LYS A 42 4.24 0.07 8.28
CA LYS A 42 3.08 -0.24 9.14
C LYS A 42 2.45 1.03 9.73
N ALA A 43 3.26 1.94 10.26
CA ALA A 43 2.78 3.20 10.83
C ALA A 43 2.21 4.15 9.74
N LEU A 44 2.77 4.12 8.53
CA LEU A 44 2.25 4.86 7.38
C LEU A 44 0.84 4.39 7.03
N LEU A 45 0.64 3.08 6.87
CA LEU A 45 -0.67 2.50 6.58
C LEU A 45 -1.69 2.83 7.67
N ALA A 46 -1.29 2.75 8.94
CA ALA A 46 -2.14 3.16 10.05
C ALA A 46 -2.54 4.65 9.96
N GLY A 47 -1.57 5.52 9.65
CA GLY A 47 -1.82 6.96 9.50
C GLY A 47 -2.74 7.30 8.33
N ILE A 48 -2.57 6.63 7.18
CA ILE A 48 -3.45 6.80 6.00
C ILE A 48 -4.87 6.36 6.34
N ARG A 49 -5.02 5.20 6.98
CA ARG A 49 -6.33 4.71 7.40
C ARG A 49 -7.02 5.70 8.36
N SER A 50 -6.32 6.17 9.39
CA SER A 50 -6.88 7.16 10.31
C SER A 50 -7.26 8.47 9.60
N TYR A 51 -6.50 8.90 8.60
CA TYR A 51 -6.84 10.07 7.80
C TYR A 51 -8.14 9.87 7.01
N GLU A 52 -8.31 8.71 6.36
CA GLU A 52 -9.51 8.36 5.60
C GLU A 52 -10.74 8.22 6.50
N GLU A 53 -10.56 7.81 7.75
CA GLU A 53 -11.59 7.76 8.80
C GLU A 53 -11.80 9.11 9.52
N ALA A 54 -11.20 10.20 9.00
CA ALA A 54 -11.22 11.55 9.55
C ALA A 54 -10.69 11.69 11.00
N GLN A 55 -9.92 10.71 11.48
CA GLN A 55 -9.22 10.73 12.77
C GLN A 55 -7.87 11.45 12.61
N TYR A 56 -7.91 12.77 12.39
CA TYR A 56 -6.72 13.54 11.98
C TYR A 56 -5.61 13.60 13.04
N ALA A 57 -5.94 13.58 14.34
CA ALA A 57 -4.94 13.58 15.40
C ALA A 57 -4.17 12.26 15.45
N GLU A 58 -4.88 11.14 15.33
CA GLU A 58 -4.33 9.79 15.26
C GLU A 58 -3.53 9.58 13.97
N ALA A 59 -4.02 10.14 12.86
CA ALA A 59 -3.32 10.14 11.59
C ALA A 59 -1.99 10.88 11.70
N GLU A 60 -2.00 12.13 12.21
CA GLU A 60 -0.78 12.92 12.40
C GLU A 60 0.24 12.19 13.29
N LYS A 61 -0.21 11.59 14.40
CA LYS A 61 0.64 10.81 15.29
C LYS A 61 1.29 9.62 14.57
N SER A 62 0.50 8.86 13.82
CA SER A 62 0.97 7.65 13.14
C SER A 62 1.90 7.97 11.96
N LEU A 63 1.60 9.02 11.19
CA LEU A 63 2.44 9.52 10.10
C LEU A 63 3.76 10.11 10.62
N SER A 64 3.73 10.77 11.78
CA SER A 64 4.96 11.26 12.41
C SER A 64 5.82 10.10 12.92
N ALA A 65 5.18 9.07 13.49
CA ALA A 65 5.86 7.86 13.93
C ALA A 65 6.48 7.08 12.75
N SER A 66 5.82 7.04 11.59
CA SER A 66 6.36 6.37 10.39
C SER A 66 7.62 7.05 9.88
N LEU A 67 7.63 8.39 9.82
CA LEU A 67 8.82 9.17 9.48
C LEU A 67 9.96 8.95 10.48
N ALA A 68 9.65 8.92 11.77
CA ALA A 68 10.65 8.68 12.82
C ALA A 68 11.25 7.26 12.77
N ALA A 69 10.46 6.26 12.38
CA ALA A 69 10.92 4.89 12.19
C ALA A 69 11.86 4.74 10.97
N GLY A 70 11.79 5.67 10.01
CA GLY A 70 12.66 5.73 8.84
C GLY A 70 12.21 4.80 7.72
N PHE A 71 12.06 5.36 6.51
CA PHE A 71 11.70 4.59 5.32
C PHE A 71 12.93 4.15 4.54
N THR A 72 12.85 2.95 3.96
CA THR A 72 13.83 2.50 2.95
C THR A 72 13.50 3.01 1.55
N VAL A 73 12.22 3.26 1.28
CA VAL A 73 11.71 3.76 0.00
C VAL A 73 11.37 5.25 0.12
N PRO A 74 12.05 6.14 -0.62
CA PRO A 74 11.81 7.59 -0.51
C PRO A 74 10.37 8.02 -0.84
N LYS A 75 9.71 7.29 -1.74
CA LYS A 75 8.30 7.54 -2.11
C LYS A 75 7.34 7.38 -0.92
N ASP A 76 7.63 6.45 -0.01
CA ASP A 76 6.78 6.22 1.16
C ASP A 76 6.97 7.34 2.20
N ALA A 77 8.19 7.84 2.36
CA ALA A 77 8.47 9.04 3.15
C ALA A 77 7.76 10.27 2.58
N ALA A 78 7.81 10.46 1.25
CA ALA A 78 7.10 11.54 0.57
C ALA A 78 5.58 11.42 0.74
N LEU A 79 5.05 10.20 0.71
CA LEU A 79 3.63 9.94 0.96
C LEU A 79 3.24 10.31 2.39
N ALA A 80 4.04 9.95 3.39
CA ALA A 80 3.80 10.35 4.79
C ALA A 80 3.75 11.88 4.94
N HIS A 81 4.74 12.58 4.36
CA HIS A 81 4.77 14.03 4.33
C HIS A 81 3.57 14.65 3.58
N LYS A 82 3.07 14.02 2.50
CA LYS A 82 1.87 14.46 1.78
C LYS A 82 0.65 14.49 2.70
N TYR A 83 0.39 13.40 3.42
CA TYR A 83 -0.78 13.32 4.30
C TYR A 83 -0.65 14.30 5.48
N LEU A 84 0.54 14.46 6.06
CA LEU A 84 0.80 15.50 7.06
C LEU A 84 0.51 16.90 6.51
N ALA A 85 0.97 17.21 5.29
CA ALA A 85 0.68 18.49 4.65
C ALA A 85 -0.83 18.72 4.50
N PHE A 86 -1.59 17.72 4.06
CA PHE A 86 -3.04 17.83 3.97
C PHE A 86 -3.69 18.13 5.33
N ILE A 87 -3.31 17.39 6.39
CA ILE A 87 -3.80 17.63 7.76
C ILE A 87 -3.48 19.05 8.23
N TYR A 88 -2.24 19.51 8.00
CA TYR A 88 -1.80 20.84 8.42
C TYR A 88 -2.54 21.95 7.68
N CYS A 89 -2.70 21.81 6.37
CA CYS A 89 -3.42 22.78 5.57
C CYS A 89 -4.91 22.87 5.98
N THR A 90 -5.59 21.73 6.20
CA THR A 90 -7.00 21.73 6.63
C THR A 90 -7.20 22.25 8.06
N SER A 91 -6.16 22.20 8.88
CA SER A 91 -6.14 22.71 10.26
C SER A 91 -5.60 24.15 10.39
N SER A 92 -5.47 24.89 9.30
CA SER A 92 -4.92 26.27 9.27
C SER A 92 -3.48 26.42 9.78
N ARG A 93 -2.71 25.33 9.80
CA ARG A 93 -1.28 25.28 10.15
C ARG A 93 -0.41 25.42 8.89
N LEU A 94 -0.45 26.61 8.27
CA LEU A 94 0.07 26.79 6.91
C LEU A 94 1.60 26.67 6.80
N GLU A 95 2.34 27.11 7.81
CA GLU A 95 3.81 26.97 7.82
C GLU A 95 4.23 25.51 7.92
N GLU A 96 3.57 24.71 8.77
CA GLU A 96 3.79 23.26 8.83
C GLU A 96 3.36 22.57 7.54
N CYS A 97 2.25 23.01 6.92
CA CYS A 97 1.80 22.48 5.63
C CYS A 97 2.86 22.70 4.54
N LYS A 98 3.38 23.93 4.41
CA LYS A 98 4.43 24.26 3.45
C LYS A 98 5.71 23.47 3.72
N ARG A 99 6.11 23.36 4.99
CA ARG A 99 7.28 22.57 5.40
C ARG A 99 7.13 21.10 5.05
N ALA A 100 5.95 20.51 5.27
CA ALA A 100 5.67 19.12 4.93
C ALA A 100 5.73 18.87 3.43
N PHE A 101 5.14 19.73 2.59
CA PHE A 101 5.30 19.61 1.13
C PHE A 101 6.74 19.79 0.65
N THR A 102 7.48 20.72 1.26
CA THR A 102 8.91 20.93 0.96
C THR A 102 9.71 19.67 1.32
N ALA A 103 9.44 19.07 2.48
CA ALA A 103 10.05 17.82 2.90
C ALA A 103 9.71 16.66 1.97
N ALA A 104 8.44 16.54 1.53
CA ALA A 104 8.03 15.51 0.56
C ALA A 104 8.86 15.58 -0.73
N ARG A 105 9.05 16.79 -1.28
CA ARG A 105 9.89 17.01 -2.47
C ARG A 105 11.39 16.81 -2.22
N ALA A 106 11.86 17.10 -1.00
CA ALA A 106 13.25 16.92 -0.63
C ALA A 106 13.62 15.43 -0.55
N VAL A 107 12.75 14.59 0.00
CA VAL A 107 12.98 13.14 0.09
C VAL A 107 12.72 12.43 -1.23
N ASP A 108 11.71 12.86 -2.00
CA ASP A 108 11.43 12.35 -3.34
C ASP A 108 11.31 13.52 -4.34
N PRO A 109 12.37 13.81 -5.13
CA PRO A 109 12.32 14.85 -6.15
C PRO A 109 11.26 14.63 -7.23
N SER A 110 10.77 13.40 -7.40
CA SER A 110 9.68 13.07 -8.34
C SER A 110 8.29 13.25 -7.75
N PHE A 111 8.19 13.60 -6.46
CA PHE A 111 6.94 13.84 -5.77
C PHE A 111 6.16 14.96 -6.44
N VAL A 112 4.96 14.61 -6.93
CA VAL A 112 4.00 15.56 -7.47
C VAL A 112 2.60 15.23 -7.01
N LEU A 113 1.82 16.26 -6.66
CA LEU A 113 0.38 16.11 -6.46
C LEU A 113 -0.32 15.83 -7.80
N SER A 114 -1.36 15.01 -7.76
CA SER A 114 -2.24 14.80 -8.91
C SER A 114 -2.98 16.08 -9.30
N LYS A 115 -3.48 16.14 -10.54
CA LYS A 115 -4.26 17.31 -11.02
C LYS A 115 -5.44 17.65 -10.11
N LYS A 116 -6.11 16.64 -9.54
CA LYS A 116 -7.23 16.83 -8.60
C LYS A 116 -6.75 17.42 -7.28
N GLU A 117 -5.65 16.90 -6.73
CA GLU A 117 -5.08 17.40 -5.47
C GLU A 117 -4.56 18.84 -5.61
N VAL A 118 -3.90 19.19 -6.71
CA VAL A 118 -3.43 20.57 -6.97
C VAL A 118 -4.60 21.56 -7.05
N GLY A 119 -5.78 21.12 -7.51
CA GLY A 119 -6.98 21.94 -7.61
C GLY A 119 -7.67 22.26 -6.27
N HIS A 120 -7.25 21.64 -5.16
CA HIS A 120 -7.89 21.87 -3.87
C HIS A 120 -7.62 23.30 -3.36
N PRO A 121 -8.64 24.04 -2.91
CA PRO A 121 -8.50 25.46 -2.56
C PRO A 121 -7.56 25.71 -1.37
N GLN A 122 -7.45 24.75 -0.44
CA GLN A 122 -6.72 24.96 0.81
C GLN A 122 -5.23 24.60 0.73
N TRP A 123 -4.88 23.48 0.09
CA TRP A 123 -3.48 23.03 0.00
C TRP A 123 -2.84 23.24 -1.37
N GLY A 124 -3.65 23.37 -2.44
CA GLY A 124 -3.15 23.61 -3.79
C GLY A 124 -2.28 24.86 -3.91
N PRO A 125 -2.69 26.02 -3.36
CA PRO A 125 -1.86 27.22 -3.32
C PRO A 125 -0.55 27.03 -2.56
N VAL A 126 -0.57 26.35 -1.41
CA VAL A 126 0.62 26.11 -0.57
C VAL A 126 1.60 25.19 -1.29
N TYR A 127 1.11 24.10 -1.89
CA TYR A 127 1.93 23.20 -2.69
C TYR A 127 2.59 23.92 -3.87
N LYS A 128 1.86 24.79 -4.59
CA LYS A 128 2.45 25.57 -5.70
C LYS A 128 3.61 26.46 -5.27
N GLN A 129 3.58 27.02 -4.06
CA GLN A 129 4.70 27.81 -3.52
C GLN A 129 5.97 26.97 -3.30
N THR A 130 5.85 25.65 -3.16
CA THR A 130 7.03 24.78 -2.96
C THR A 130 7.64 24.33 -4.26
N LEU A 131 7.01 24.55 -5.43
CA LEU A 131 7.53 24.12 -6.72
C LEU A 131 8.76 24.90 -7.20
N GLY A 132 9.03 26.07 -6.61
CA GLY A 132 10.02 27.01 -7.11
C GLY A 132 9.45 27.80 -8.30
N ASN A 133 9.59 29.12 -8.24
CA ASN A 133 9.33 30.00 -9.38
C ASN A 133 10.47 29.90 -10.38
#